data_AF-A0A7C0UMM3-F1
#
_entry.id   AF-A0A7C0UMM3-F1
#
_cell.length_a   1.000
_cell.length_b   1.000
_cell.length_c   1.000
_cell.angle_alpha   90.00
_cell.angle_beta   90.00
_cell.angle_gamma   90.00
#
_symmetry.space_group_name_H-M   'P 1'
#
loop_
_entity.id
_entity.type
_entity.pdbx_description
1 polymer ?
#
loop_
_entity_poly.entity_id
_entity_poly.type
_entity_poly.pdbx_seq_one_letter_code
_entity_poly.pdbx_strand_id
1 'polypeptide(L)'
;MDYFISTVTEQEIRKEKQKARDLRKTQWWKSKLAEGKCYYCSGKIPFGDLTMDHIVPIIRGGKSAKNNLVPACKDCNNKKKHSLPIEWEEYIERIKLS
;
A
#
# COMPACT_ATOMS: atom_id res chain seq x y z
N MET A 1 0.19 16.00 -24.83
CA MET A 1 0.22 15.58 -23.42
C MET A 1 -0.78 14.46 -23.32
N ASP A 2 -0.33 13.20 -23.31
CA ASP A 2 -1.23 12.06 -23.28
C ASP A 2 -1.85 11.99 -21.89
N TYR A 3 -3.15 12.25 -21.83
CA TYR A 3 -3.91 12.13 -20.59
C TYR A 3 -3.82 10.67 -20.13
N PHE A 4 -3.35 10.45 -18.90
CA PHE A 4 -3.31 9.12 -18.27
C PHE A 4 -4.76 8.70 -17.92
N ILE A 5 -5.50 8.27 -18.94
CA ILE A 5 -6.75 7.55 -18.75
C ILE A 5 -6.32 6.14 -18.37
N SER A 6 -6.47 5.79 -17.09
CA SER A 6 -6.18 4.44 -16.64
C SER A 6 -7.01 3.44 -17.44
N THR A 7 -6.34 2.60 -18.21
CA THR A 7 -6.96 1.57 -19.06
C THR A 7 -7.42 0.34 -18.27
N VAL A 8 -7.33 0.38 -16.94
CA VAL A 8 -7.64 -0.77 -16.09
C VAL A 8 -9.15 -0.95 -15.99
N THR A 9 -9.62 -2.11 -16.43
CA THR A 9 -11.03 -2.45 -16.39
C THR A 9 -11.51 -2.76 -14.96
N GLU A 10 -12.81 -2.61 -14.69
CA GLU A 10 -13.39 -3.02 -13.41
C GLU A 10 -13.15 -4.50 -13.10
N GLN A 11 -13.17 -5.36 -14.13
CA GLN A 11 -12.94 -6.79 -13.98
C GLN A 11 -11.52 -7.06 -13.46
N GLU A 12 -10.51 -6.36 -14.00
CA GLU A 12 -9.14 -6.43 -13.50
C GLU A 12 -9.03 -5.91 -12.08
N ILE A 13 -9.68 -4.79 -11.74
CA ILE A 13 -9.70 -4.27 -10.37
C ILE A 13 -10.29 -5.31 -9.41
N ARG A 14 -11.41 -5.95 -9.76
CA ARG A 14 -12.04 -6.99 -8.94
C ARG A 14 -11.12 -8.20 -8.77
N LYS A 15 -10.46 -8.64 -9.85
CA LYS A 15 -9.50 -9.75 -9.85
C LYS A 15 -8.31 -9.45 -8.93
N GLU A 16 -7.71 -8.27 -9.03
CA GLU A 16 -6.58 -7.89 -8.17
C GLU A 16 -7.01 -7.72 -6.71
N LYS A 17 -8.21 -7.19 -6.43
CA LYS A 17 -8.76 -7.15 -5.07
C LYS A 17 -8.98 -8.55 -4.48
N GLN A 18 -9.44 -9.51 -5.28
CA GLN A 18 -9.59 -10.90 -4.83
C GLN A 18 -8.23 -11.52 -4.48
N LYS A 19 -7.23 -11.38 -5.36
CA LYS A 19 -5.86 -11.83 -5.08
C LYS A 19 -5.29 -11.22 -3.80
N ALA A 20 -5.53 -9.93 -3.53
CA ALA A 20 -5.11 -9.29 -2.28
C ALA A 20 -5.77 -9.93 -1.05
N ARG A 21 -7.07 -10.24 -1.12
CA ARG A 21 -7.80 -10.94 -0.05
C ARG A 21 -7.22 -12.33 0.21
N ASP A 22 -6.86 -13.06 -0.85
CA ASP A 22 -6.28 -14.39 -0.72
C ASP A 22 -4.86 -14.33 -0.16
N LEU A 23 -4.04 -13.39 -0.65
CA LEU A 23 -2.69 -13.14 -0.12
C LEU A 23 -2.70 -12.75 1.36
N ARG A 24 -3.69 -11.98 1.82
CA ARG A 24 -3.83 -11.59 3.23
C ARG A 24 -3.96 -12.79 4.17
N LYS A 25 -4.46 -13.93 3.69
CA LYS A 25 -4.62 -15.16 4.47
C LYS A 25 -3.33 -15.99 4.55
N THR A 26 -2.37 -15.75 3.66
CA THR A 26 -1.14 -16.54 3.55
C THR A 26 -0.20 -16.31 4.74
N GLN A 27 0.64 -17.31 5.03
CA GLN A 27 1.67 -17.18 6.06
C GLN A 27 2.66 -16.06 5.74
N TRP A 28 2.96 -15.82 4.47
CA TRP A 28 3.82 -14.72 4.04
C TRP A 28 3.31 -13.36 4.54
N TRP A 29 2.01 -13.10 4.43
CA TRP A 29 1.44 -11.84 4.91
C TRP A 29 1.44 -11.76 6.43
N LYS A 30 1.12 -12.87 7.11
CA LYS A 30 1.20 -12.95 8.59
C LYS A 30 2.62 -12.66 9.09
N SER A 31 3.65 -13.22 8.45
CA SER A 31 5.05 -12.92 8.74
C SER A 31 5.39 -11.45 8.53
N LYS A 32 4.89 -10.83 7.44
CA LYS A 32 5.07 -9.39 7.18
C LYS A 32 4.46 -8.51 8.28
N LEU A 33 3.28 -8.86 8.77
CA LEU A 33 2.66 -8.14 9.89
C LEU A 33 3.38 -8.38 11.23
N ALA A 34 3.95 -9.58 11.42
CA ALA A 34 4.71 -9.92 12.63
C ALA A 34 6.02 -9.14 12.77
N GLU A 35 6.59 -8.65 11.65
CA GLU A 35 7.70 -7.67 11.69
C GLU A 35 7.31 -6.40 12.46
N GLY A 36 6.01 -6.09 12.56
CA GLY A 36 5.49 -5.01 13.39
C GLY A 36 6.00 -3.64 12.97
N LYS A 37 6.28 -3.44 11.68
CA LYS A 37 6.89 -2.22 11.14
C LYS A 37 6.07 -1.67 9.97
N CYS A 38 5.78 -0.38 10.01
CA CYS A 38 5.21 0.32 8.84
C CYS A 38 6.28 0.47 7.77
N TYR A 39 5.96 0.13 6.53
CA TYR A 39 6.88 0.27 5.38
C TYR A 39 7.30 1.72 5.13
N TYR A 40 6.39 2.66 5.34
CA TYR A 40 6.61 4.08 5.02
C TYR A 40 7.38 4.82 6.11
N CYS A 41 6.81 4.89 7.32
CA CYS A 41 7.42 5.64 8.41
C CYS A 41 8.46 4.83 9.19
N SER A 42 8.62 3.53 8.91
CA SER A 42 9.49 2.64 9.69
C SER A 42 9.17 2.52 11.18
N GLY A 43 8.06 3.11 11.66
CA GLY A 43 7.63 3.02 13.05
C GLY A 43 7.23 1.60 13.44
N LYS A 44 7.43 1.27 14.73
CA LYS A 44 6.93 0.02 15.32
C LYS A 44 5.43 0.14 15.56
N ILE A 45 4.64 -0.72 14.93
CA ILE A 45 3.18 -0.70 14.95
C ILE A 45 2.67 -2.07 15.38
N PRO A 46 1.72 -2.14 16.34
CA PRO A 46 1.08 -3.39 16.69
C PRO A 46 0.46 -4.08 15.47
N PHE A 47 0.49 -5.41 15.47
CA PHE A 47 -0.04 -6.24 14.39
C PHE A 47 -1.47 -5.84 13.96
N GLY A 48 -2.34 -5.52 14.92
CA GLY A 48 -3.75 -5.16 14.67
C GLY A 48 -3.95 -3.80 14.01
N ASP A 49 -2.94 -2.93 13.99
CA ASP A 49 -3.01 -1.58 13.44
C ASP A 49 -2.27 -1.43 12.10
N LEU A 50 -1.63 -2.50 11.63
CA LEU A 50 -1.05 -2.58 10.30
C LEU A 50 -2.11 -2.99 9.27
N THR A 51 -2.10 -2.28 8.15
CA THR A 51 -2.97 -2.51 7.01
C THR A 51 -2.17 -2.96 5.80
N MET A 52 -2.81 -3.64 4.86
CA MET A 52 -2.21 -3.99 3.58
C MET A 52 -2.41 -2.83 2.60
N ASP A 53 -1.33 -2.26 2.11
CA ASP A 53 -1.35 -1.22 1.08
C ASP A 53 -0.65 -1.70 -0.20
N HIS A 54 -1.10 -1.17 -1.34
CA HIS A 54 -0.48 -1.34 -2.64
C HIS A 54 0.43 -0.16 -2.93
N ILE A 55 1.73 -0.40 -3.15
CA ILE A 55 2.70 0.66 -3.49
C ILE A 55 2.20 1.39 -4.75
N VAL A 56 1.95 0.62 -5.82
CA VAL A 56 1.24 1.08 -7.02
C VAL A 56 -0.24 0.74 -6.88
N PRO A 57 -1.15 1.72 -6.87
CA PRO A 57 -2.59 1.48 -6.76
C PRO A 57 -3.12 0.58 -7.87
N ILE A 58 -4.09 -0.30 -7.55
CA ILE A 58 -4.74 -1.17 -8.54
C ILE A 58 -5.37 -0.35 -9.67
N ILE A 59 -6.00 0.78 -9.33
CA ILE A 59 -6.61 1.69 -10.31
C ILE A 59 -5.59 2.33 -11.26
N ARG A 60 -4.28 2.21 -10.99
CA ARG A 60 -3.18 2.66 -11.87
C ARG A 60 -2.42 1.46 -12.47
N GLY A 61 -3.02 0.27 -12.47
CA GLY A 61 -2.44 -0.95 -13.06
C GLY A 61 -1.62 -1.80 -12.09
N GLY A 62 -1.51 -1.38 -10.83
CA GLY A 62 -0.79 -2.13 -9.80
C GLY A 62 -1.38 -3.52 -9.55
N LYS A 63 -0.51 -4.52 -9.41
CA LYS A 63 -0.91 -5.92 -9.19
C LYS A 63 -0.84 -6.29 -7.72
N SER A 64 -1.69 -7.21 -7.28
CA SER A 64 -1.63 -7.81 -5.95
C SER A 64 -0.56 -8.91 -5.92
N ALA A 65 0.70 -8.48 -5.94
CA ALA A 65 1.88 -9.33 -5.88
C ALA A 65 2.73 -8.95 -4.66
N LYS A 66 3.53 -9.89 -4.16
CA LYS A 66 4.31 -9.72 -2.92
C LYS A 66 5.25 -8.51 -2.93
N ASN A 67 5.74 -8.10 -4.10
CA ASN A 67 6.61 -6.93 -4.29
C ASN A 67 5.86 -5.60 -4.31
N ASN A 68 4.54 -5.61 -4.51
CA ASN A 68 3.70 -4.41 -4.55
C ASN A 68 2.83 -4.26 -3.29
N LEU A 69 2.90 -5.21 -2.36
CA LEU A 69 2.11 -5.23 -1.13
C LEU A 69 3.00 -4.99 0.07
N VAL A 70 2.64 -4.00 0.88
CA VAL A 70 3.44 -3.61 2.06
C VAL A 70 2.55 -3.40 3.29
N PRO A 71 3.05 -3.71 4.50
CA PRO A 71 2.37 -3.33 5.73
C PRO A 71 2.50 -1.82 5.97
N ALA A 72 1.39 -1.13 6.18
CA ALA A 72 1.36 0.30 6.45
C ALA A 72 0.47 0.61 7.66
N CYS A 73 0.89 1.53 8.52
CA CYS A 73 0.00 2.03 9.58
C CYS A 73 -1.18 2.80 8.97
N LYS A 74 -2.26 2.93 9.75
CA LYS A 74 -3.48 3.66 9.34
C LYS A 74 -3.15 5.10 8.91
N ASP A 75 -2.28 5.79 9.62
CA ASP A 75 -1.95 7.20 9.33
C ASP A 75 -1.24 7.37 7.99
N CYS A 76 -0.18 6.59 7.75
CA CYS A 76 0.53 6.63 6.47
C CYS A 76 -0.38 6.22 5.31
N ASN A 77 -1.18 5.16 5.49
CA ASN A 77 -2.07 4.66 4.45
C ASN A 77 -3.17 5.68 4.08
N ASN A 78 -3.79 6.30 5.09
CA ASN A 78 -4.78 7.35 4.86
C ASN A 78 -4.16 8.59 4.20
N LYS A 79 -2.99 9.03 4.67
CA LYS A 79 -2.31 10.20 4.11
C LYS A 79 -1.93 9.98 2.65
N LYS A 80 -1.32 8.83 2.31
CA LYS A 80 -1.01 8.43 0.92
C LYS A 80 -2.24 8.47 0.01
N LYS A 81 -3.41 8.05 0.51
CA LYS A 81 -4.65 8.01 -0.28
C LYS A 81 -5.16 9.41 -0.65
N HIS A 82 -4.99 10.38 0.25
CA HIS A 82 -5.53 11.73 0.09
C HIS A 82 -4.51 12.74 -0.46
N SER A 83 -3.22 12.44 -0.36
CA SER A 83 -2.15 13.32 -0.80
C SER A 83 -1.93 13.30 -2.31
N LEU A 84 -1.58 14.46 -2.85
CA LEU A 84 -0.89 14.57 -4.12
C LEU A 84 0.49 13.89 -4.02
N PRO A 85 1.10 13.46 -5.15
CA PRO A 85 2.42 12.85 -5.13
C PRO A 85 3.47 13.71 -4.40
N ILE A 86 3.47 15.02 -4.63
CA ILE A 86 4.41 15.94 -3.99
C ILE A 86 4.21 16.04 -2.46
N GLU A 87 2.97 16.16 -2.01
CA GLU A 87 2.65 16.19 -0.57
C GLU A 87 3.03 14.88 0.13
N TRP A 88 2.93 13.76 -0.61
CA TRP A 88 3.34 12.45 -0.13
C TRP A 88 4.87 12.33 -0.02
N GLU A 89 5.60 12.80 -1.02
CA GLU A 89 7.07 12.84 -1.01
C GLU A 89 7.58 13.68 0.16
N GLU A 90 7.07 14.91 0.31
CA GLU A 90 7.39 15.80 1.44
C GLU A 90 7.07 15.17 2.80
N TYR A 91 5.94 14.44 2.90
CA TYR A 91 5.57 13.73 4.13
C TYR A 91 6.59 12.65 4.49
N ILE A 92 7.04 11.87 3.51
CA ILE A 92 8.03 10.81 3.71
C ILE A 92 9.39 11.38 4.09
N GLU A 93 9.83 12.44 3.42
CA GLU A 93 11.09 13.13 3.74
C GLU A 93 11.09 13.65 5.18
N ARG A 94 10.02 14.33 5.59
CA ARG A 94 9.89 14.84 6.96
C ARG A 94 10.00 13.75 8.01
N ILE A 95 9.46 12.56 7.75
CA ILE A 95 9.52 11.43 8.69
C ILE A 95 10.90 10.77 8.71
N LYS A 96 11.61 10.75 7.59
CA LYS A 96 12.97 10.18 7.54
C LYS A 96 14.02 11.06 8.22
N LEU A 97 13.75 12.37 8.31
CA LEU A 97 14.63 13.35 8.94
C LEU A 97 14.39 13.50 10.46
N SER A 98 13.33 12.87 11.00
CA SER A 98 12.96 12.86 12.42
C SER A 98 13.35 11.56 13.10
#